data_AF-A0A9E3WKV2-F1
#
_entry.id   AF-A0A9E3WKV2-F1
#
_cell.length_a   1.000
_cell.length_b   1.000
_cell.length_c   1.000
_cell.angle_alpha   90.00
_cell.angle_beta   90.00
_cell.angle_gamma   90.00
#
_symmetry.space_group_name_H-M   'P 1'
#
loop_
_entity.id
_entity.type
_entity.pdbx_description
1 polymer ?
#
loop_
_entity_poly.entity_id
_entity_poly.type
_entity_poly.pdbx_seq_one_letter_code
_entity_poly.pdbx_strand_id
1 'polypeptide(L)'
;MGAMAEAIAAYAQPLIDETDGSTEQMNKALSISQVCWNIALLPEEKRQSSINSLGEALSMGDAELEDFQRSILLPMIRRHEEMFPKLHQRESIKPSHLESSFSPLPSAKSPKGKSQEPGRYDPCPCNSGRKYKFCCGRSPRAF
;
A
#
# COMPACT_ATOMS: atom_id res chain seq x y z
N MET A 1 2.52 16.39 12.44
CA MET A 1 2.20 15.57 11.24
C MET A 1 0.82 14.97 11.47
N GLY A 2 0.18 14.33 10.49
CA GLY A 2 -1.16 13.75 10.72
C GLY A 2 -1.09 12.51 11.60
N ALA A 3 -2.03 12.33 12.54
CA ALA A 3 -2.04 11.22 13.51
C ALA A 3 -1.93 9.82 12.86
N MET A 4 -2.44 9.65 11.64
CA MET A 4 -2.30 8.40 10.88
C MET A 4 -0.88 8.15 10.40
N ALA A 5 -0.15 9.19 9.98
CA ALA A 5 1.24 9.05 9.57
C ALA A 5 2.14 8.69 10.76
N GLU A 6 1.84 9.24 11.94
CA GLU A 6 2.54 8.89 13.19
C GLU A 6 2.27 7.44 13.59
N ALA A 7 1.03 6.94 13.45
CA ALA A 7 0.72 5.54 13.72
C ALA A 7 1.43 4.57 12.76
N ILE A 8 1.51 4.92 11.46
CA ILE A 8 2.22 4.10 10.46
C ILE A 8 3.74 4.11 10.74
N ALA A 9 4.31 5.26 11.07
CA ALA A 9 5.72 5.34 11.46
C ALA A 9 6.00 4.52 12.72
N ALA A 10 5.15 4.64 13.74
CA ALA A 10 5.26 3.86 14.98
C ALA A 10 5.11 2.36 14.74
N TYR A 11 4.32 1.94 13.75
CA TYR A 11 4.22 0.54 13.35
C TYR A 11 5.54 0.01 12.81
N ALA A 12 6.17 0.74 11.87
CA ALA A 12 7.44 0.35 11.24
C ALA A 12 8.66 0.50 12.17
N GLN A 13 8.51 1.21 13.30
CA GLN A 13 9.61 1.62 14.17
C GLN A 13 10.59 0.50 14.56
N PRO A 14 10.15 -0.72 14.96
CA PRO A 14 11.10 -1.77 15.35
C PRO A 14 12.10 -2.12 14.25
N LEU A 15 11.65 -2.14 12.99
CA LEU A 15 12.52 -2.43 11.84
C LEU A 15 13.40 -1.23 11.46
N ILE A 16 12.93 -0.01 11.72
CA ILE A 16 13.72 1.22 11.51
C ILE A 16 14.85 1.30 12.54
N ASP A 17 14.57 0.94 13.79
CA ASP A 17 15.54 0.98 14.91
C ASP A 17 16.70 0.01 14.71
N GLU A 18 16.51 -1.06 13.94
CA GLU A 18 17.55 -2.04 13.59
C GLU A 18 18.45 -1.59 12.42
N THR A 19 18.15 -0.46 11.76
CA THR A 19 18.94 0.03 10.63
C THR A 19 20.13 0.89 11.08
N ASP A 20 21.16 0.96 10.24
CA ASP A 20 22.28 1.90 10.38
C ASP A 20 21.95 3.33 9.87
N GLY A 21 20.69 3.57 9.48
CA GLY A 21 20.23 4.83 8.90
C GLY A 21 20.62 5.04 7.44
N SER A 22 21.31 4.09 6.79
CA SER A 22 21.57 4.16 5.35
C SER A 22 20.25 4.09 4.57
N THR A 23 20.17 4.79 3.45
CA THR A 23 18.98 4.80 2.59
C THR A 23 18.59 3.38 2.16
N GLU A 24 19.57 2.51 1.93
CA GLU A 24 19.33 1.12 1.54
C GLU A 24 18.65 0.32 2.66
N GLN A 25 19.19 0.35 3.87
CA GLN A 25 18.60 -0.37 5.00
C GLN A 25 17.24 0.21 5.39
N MET A 26 17.09 1.54 5.37
CA MET A 26 15.81 2.21 5.60
C MET A 26 14.76 1.76 4.59
N ASN A 27 15.10 1.74 3.29
CA ASN A 27 14.20 1.25 2.25
C ASN A 27 13.83 -0.22 2.45
N LYS A 28 14.79 -1.06 2.87
CA LYS A 28 14.53 -2.46 3.20
C LYS A 28 13.58 -2.60 4.39
N ALA A 29 13.81 -1.88 5.48
CA ALA A 29 12.94 -1.89 6.67
C ALA A 29 11.51 -1.47 6.34
N LEU A 30 11.34 -0.41 5.54
CA LEU A 30 10.03 0.04 5.09
C LEU A 30 9.35 -0.98 4.16
N SER A 31 10.11 -1.61 3.27
CA SER A 31 9.58 -2.64 2.36
C SER A 31 9.09 -3.86 3.15
N ILE A 32 9.87 -4.32 4.12
CA ILE A 32 9.48 -5.42 5.02
C ILE A 32 8.23 -5.03 5.84
N SER A 33 8.20 -3.82 6.40
CA SER A 33 7.04 -3.31 7.13
C SER A 33 5.76 -3.38 6.28
N GLN A 34 5.86 -3.00 5.00
CA GLN A 34 4.75 -3.04 4.06
C GLN A 34 4.32 -4.46 3.71
N VAL A 35 5.26 -5.39 3.55
CA VAL A 35 4.94 -6.81 3.33
C VAL A 35 4.18 -7.39 4.52
N CYS A 36 4.65 -7.15 5.75
CA CYS A 36 3.97 -7.59 6.97
C CYS A 36 2.56 -7.01 7.09
N TRP A 37 2.38 -5.72 6.75
CA TRP A 37 1.07 -5.06 6.73
C TRP A 37 0.11 -5.74 5.75
N ASN A 38 0.57 -5.97 4.52
CA ASN A 38 -0.23 -6.62 3.49
C ASN A 38 -0.68 -8.03 3.92
N ILE A 39 0.24 -8.82 4.51
CA ILE A 39 -0.09 -10.16 5.00
C ILE A 39 -1.07 -10.10 6.17
N ALA A 40 -0.94 -9.14 7.09
CA ALA A 40 -1.85 -8.99 8.22
C ALA A 40 -3.31 -8.73 7.79
N LEU A 41 -3.52 -8.05 6.66
CA LEU A 41 -4.84 -7.80 6.09
C LEU A 41 -5.44 -9.00 5.34
N LEU A 42 -4.69 -10.07 5.12
CA LEU A 42 -5.22 -11.28 4.51
C LEU A 42 -6.02 -12.12 5.53
N PRO A 43 -7.05 -12.86 5.07
CA PRO A 43 -7.67 -13.92 5.86
C PRO A 43 -6.61 -14.89 6.39
N GLU A 44 -6.78 -15.36 7.62
CA GLU A 44 -5.79 -16.18 8.34
C GLU A 44 -5.39 -17.42 7.54
N GLU A 45 -6.35 -18.07 6.88
CA GLU A 45 -6.14 -19.25 6.03
C GLU A 45 -5.26 -18.99 4.79
N LYS A 46 -5.12 -17.73 4.35
CA LYS A 46 -4.28 -17.36 3.20
C LYS A 46 -2.88 -16.93 3.60
N ARG A 47 -2.66 -16.53 4.85
CA ARG A 47 -1.40 -15.93 5.31
C ARG A 47 -0.20 -16.85 5.07
N GLN A 48 -0.31 -18.12 5.46
CA GLN A 48 0.82 -19.06 5.29
C GLN A 48 1.18 -19.28 3.82
N SER A 49 0.17 -19.37 2.93
CA SER A 49 0.44 -19.50 1.50
C SER A 49 1.16 -18.28 0.93
N SER A 50 0.79 -17.06 1.38
CA SER A 50 1.46 -15.83 1.00
C SER A 50 2.88 -15.72 1.55
N ILE A 51 3.14 -16.24 2.76
CA ILE A 51 4.48 -16.31 3.34
C ILE A 51 5.37 -17.25 2.52
N ASN A 52 4.85 -18.42 2.13
CA ASN A 52 5.60 -19.36 1.30
C ASN A 52 5.93 -18.75 -0.08
N SER A 53 4.96 -18.11 -0.73
CA SER A 53 5.20 -17.40 -2.00
C SER A 53 6.21 -16.26 -1.87
N LEU A 54 6.24 -15.57 -0.72
CA LEU A 54 7.26 -14.56 -0.44
C LEU A 54 8.66 -15.19 -0.33
N GLY A 55 8.79 -16.30 0.39
CA GLY A 55 10.06 -17.02 0.50
C GLY A 55 10.60 -17.46 -0.86
N GLU A 56 9.75 -18.01 -1.71
CA GLU A 56 10.08 -18.36 -3.10
C GLU A 56 10.55 -17.13 -3.91
N ALA A 57 9.81 -16.02 -3.83
CA ALA A 57 10.14 -14.78 -4.55
C ALA A 57 11.47 -14.17 -4.10
N LEU A 58 11.85 -14.35 -2.83
CA LEU A 58 13.11 -13.92 -2.26
C LEU A 58 14.22 -14.97 -2.38
N SER A 59 13.95 -16.13 -2.99
CA SER A 59 14.88 -17.26 -3.09
C SER A 59 15.42 -17.72 -1.72
N MET A 60 14.59 -17.64 -0.68
CA MET A 60 14.93 -18.08 0.67
C MET A 60 14.74 -19.59 0.79
N GLY A 61 15.68 -20.27 1.46
CA GLY A 61 15.51 -21.68 1.83
C GLY A 61 14.53 -21.83 2.99
N ASP A 62 14.00 -23.05 3.21
CA ASP A 62 12.98 -23.31 4.24
C ASP A 62 13.41 -22.84 5.65
N ALA A 63 14.66 -23.12 6.04
CA ALA A 63 15.19 -22.72 7.35
C ALA A 63 15.34 -21.20 7.50
N GLU A 64 15.72 -20.51 6.42
CA GLU A 64 15.85 -19.06 6.41
C GLU A 64 14.48 -18.39 6.45
N LEU A 65 13.50 -18.93 5.71
CA LEU A 65 12.13 -18.47 5.74
C LEU A 65 11.48 -18.68 7.11
N GLU A 66 11.73 -19.82 7.76
CA GLU A 66 11.22 -20.09 9.10
C GLU A 66 11.79 -19.09 10.12
N ASP A 67 13.11 -18.82 10.06
CA ASP A 67 13.74 -17.83 10.93
C ASP A 67 13.17 -16.43 10.69
N PHE A 68 13.02 -16.01 9.43
CA PHE A 68 12.42 -14.73 9.06
C PHE A 68 10.96 -14.62 9.49
N GLN A 69 10.20 -15.72 9.39
CA GLN A 69 8.81 -15.78 9.83
C GLN A 69 8.72 -15.55 11.35
N ARG A 70 9.58 -16.20 12.13
CA ARG A 70 9.60 -16.12 13.59
C ARG A 70 10.14 -14.78 14.11
N SER A 71 11.21 -14.27 13.51
CA SER A 71 11.90 -13.07 13.97
C SER A 71 11.24 -11.77 13.50
N ILE A 72 10.67 -11.75 12.28
CA ILE A 72 10.20 -10.51 11.66
C ILE A 72 8.71 -10.56 11.31
N LEU A 73 8.25 -11.53 10.51
CA LEU A 73 6.90 -11.49 9.96
C LEU A 73 5.83 -11.59 11.04
N LEU A 74 5.88 -12.64 11.89
CA LEU A 74 4.84 -12.88 12.90
C LEU A 74 4.78 -11.77 13.95
N PRO A 75 5.90 -11.26 14.51
CA PRO A 75 5.86 -10.14 15.44
C PRO A 75 5.26 -8.87 14.81
N MET A 76 5.61 -8.56 13.56
CA MET A 76 5.09 -7.38 12.87
C MET A 76 3.61 -7.52 12.49
N ILE A 77 3.16 -8.70 12.07
CA ILE A 77 1.72 -8.97 11.81
C ILE A 77 0.91 -8.79 13.09
N ARG A 78 1.35 -9.37 14.21
CA ARG A 78 0.69 -9.21 15.52
C ARG A 78 0.64 -7.74 15.92
N ARG A 79 1.75 -7.02 15.78
CA ARG A 79 1.82 -5.58 16.06
C ARG A 79 0.79 -4.80 15.23
N HIS A 80 0.63 -5.15 13.96
CA HIS A 80 -0.39 -4.54 13.09
C HIS A 80 -1.82 -4.81 13.62
N GLU A 81 -2.12 -6.04 14.05
CA GLU A 81 -3.42 -6.40 14.63
C GLU A 81 -3.73 -5.60 15.90
N GLU A 82 -2.74 -5.44 16.78
CA GLU A 82 -2.86 -4.69 18.03
C GLU A 82 -3.03 -3.18 17.80
N MET A 83 -2.27 -2.59 16.86
CA MET A 83 -2.32 -1.16 16.57
C MET A 83 -3.54 -0.77 15.70
N PHE A 84 -4.00 -1.66 14.84
CA PHE A 84 -5.05 -1.39 13.86
C PHE A 84 -6.20 -2.42 13.88
N PRO A 85 -6.86 -2.64 15.04
CA PRO A 85 -7.89 -3.67 15.19
C PRO A 85 -9.09 -3.45 14.26
N LYS A 86 -9.42 -2.19 13.93
CA LYS A 86 -10.53 -1.85 13.04
C LYS A 86 -10.31 -2.25 11.58
N LEU A 87 -9.06 -2.50 11.16
CA LEU A 87 -8.77 -2.93 9.79
C LEU A 87 -9.07 -4.43 9.59
N HIS A 88 -8.98 -5.22 10.65
CA HIS A 88 -9.24 -6.67 10.64
C HIS A 88 -10.73 -7.01 10.80
N GLN A 89 -11.54 -6.05 11.24
CA GLN A 89 -13.00 -6.21 11.42
C GLN A 89 -13.78 -6.17 10.10
N ARG A 90 -13.11 -5.99 8.95
CA ARG A 90 -13.74 -5.61 7.69
C ARG A 90 -13.94 -6.80 6.75
N GLU A 91 -14.66 -7.83 7.20
CA GLU A 91 -15.12 -8.96 6.37
C GLU A 91 -16.17 -8.56 5.30
N SER A 92 -16.30 -7.28 4.93
CA SER A 92 -17.39 -6.82 4.05
C SER A 92 -16.99 -5.66 3.13
N ILE A 93 -15.79 -5.68 2.56
CA ILE A 93 -15.55 -4.97 1.29
C ILE A 93 -15.27 -6.01 0.22
N LYS A 94 -16.21 -6.13 -0.72
CA LYS A 94 -15.99 -6.81 -1.99
C LYS A 94 -14.72 -6.22 -2.63
N PRO A 95 -13.76 -7.03 -3.10
CA PRO A 95 -12.51 -6.53 -3.65
C PRO A 95 -12.78 -5.90 -5.01
N SER A 96 -13.21 -4.63 -5.01
CA SER A 96 -13.15 -3.77 -6.18
C SER A 96 -12.03 -2.78 -5.94
N HIS A 97 -10.87 -3.07 -6.55
CA HIS A 97 -9.68 -2.22 -6.64
C HIS A 97 -8.82 -2.11 -5.37
N LEU A 98 -8.18 -3.22 -4.99
CA LEU A 98 -6.85 -3.13 -4.38
C LEU A 98 -5.80 -3.20 -5.51
N GLU A 99 -5.83 -2.22 -6.40
CA GLU A 99 -4.71 -1.96 -7.29
C GLU A 99 -3.64 -1.26 -6.46
N SER A 100 -2.57 -2.00 -6.23
CA SER A 100 -1.28 -1.52 -5.76
C SER A 100 -0.91 -0.21 -6.47
N SER A 101 -1.06 0.92 -5.79
CA SER A 101 -0.48 2.18 -6.25
C SER A 101 0.94 2.29 -5.72
N PHE A 102 1.85 1.51 -6.29
CA PHE A 102 3.27 1.86 -6.49
C PHE A 102 3.94 0.78 -7.35
N SER A 103 3.88 0.93 -8.69
CA SER A 103 4.88 0.52 -9.72
C SER A 103 4.23 0.47 -11.14
N PRO A 104 5.00 0.57 -12.25
CA PRO A 104 4.87 1.61 -13.27
C PRO A 104 3.85 1.30 -14.37
N LEU A 105 3.38 2.38 -15.02
CA LEU A 105 2.45 2.49 -16.16
C LEU A 105 2.09 1.19 -16.90
N PRO A 106 0.80 0.93 -17.10
CA PRO A 106 0.34 0.16 -18.24
C PRO A 106 -0.52 0.98 -19.22
N SER A 107 -0.23 0.70 -20.49
CA SER A 107 -0.94 1.13 -21.70
C SER A 107 -2.43 0.79 -21.65
N ALA A 108 -3.28 1.77 -21.93
CA ALA A 108 -4.73 1.61 -21.94
C ALA A 108 -5.23 1.03 -23.28
N LYS A 109 -5.96 -0.08 -23.21
CA LYS A 109 -7.02 -0.40 -24.19
C LYS A 109 -8.36 -0.44 -23.45
N SER A 110 -9.27 0.44 -23.87
CA SER A 110 -10.63 0.65 -23.36
C SER A 110 -11.57 -0.54 -23.67
N PRO A 111 -12.78 -0.59 -23.08
CA PRO A 111 -13.92 0.08 -23.74
C PRO A 111 -14.97 0.75 -22.83
N LYS A 112 -15.42 1.92 -23.33
CA LYS A 112 -16.67 2.69 -23.19
C LYS A 112 -17.74 2.29 -22.15
N GLY A 113 -18.17 3.27 -21.36
CA GLY A 113 -19.53 3.36 -20.82
C GLY A 113 -19.80 4.56 -19.89
N LYS A 114 -20.48 5.58 -20.42
CA LYS A 114 -21.18 6.71 -19.73
C LYS A 114 -20.30 7.76 -19.04
N SER A 115 -20.13 8.90 -19.70
CA SER A 115 -19.39 10.08 -19.22
C SER A 115 -20.09 10.72 -18.01
N GLN A 116 -19.56 10.47 -16.81
CA GLN A 116 -19.73 11.41 -15.70
C GLN A 116 -18.95 12.68 -16.02
N GLU A 117 -19.49 13.85 -15.66
CA GLU A 117 -18.73 15.09 -15.75
C GLU A 117 -17.42 14.93 -14.94
N PRO A 118 -16.27 15.36 -15.49
CA PRO A 118 -14.99 15.21 -14.82
C PRO A 118 -15.02 15.96 -13.47
N GLY A 119 -14.59 15.27 -12.42
CA GLY A 119 -14.42 15.88 -11.12
C GLY A 119 -13.45 17.05 -11.18
N ARG A 120 -13.62 18.02 -10.27
CA ARG A 120 -12.84 19.27 -10.23
C ARG A 120 -11.31 19.06 -10.29
N TYR A 121 -10.81 17.94 -9.77
CA TYR A 121 -9.39 17.59 -9.73
C TYR A 121 -8.94 16.57 -10.77
N ASP A 122 -9.88 16.01 -11.54
CA ASP A 122 -9.58 15.01 -12.57
C ASP A 122 -8.79 15.64 -13.73
N PRO A 123 -8.02 14.85 -14.49
CA PRO A 123 -7.38 15.33 -15.71
C PRO A 123 -8.44 15.90 -16.66
N CYS A 124 -8.17 17.07 -17.22
CA CYS A 124 -9.13 17.75 -18.05
C CYS A 124 -9.30 17.03 -19.40
N PRO A 125 -10.54 16.79 -19.88
CA PRO A 125 -10.79 16.13 -21.16
C PRO A 125 -10.32 16.94 -22.39
N CYS A 126 -9.82 18.16 -22.18
CA CYS A 126 -9.24 19.04 -23.21
C CYS A 126 -7.85 18.59 -23.71
N ASN A 127 -7.32 17.45 -23.24
CA ASN A 127 -5.93 16.98 -23.50
C ASN A 127 -4.82 17.99 -23.16
N SER A 128 -5.09 19.00 -22.31
CA SER A 128 -4.07 19.97 -21.90
C SER A 128 -3.04 19.44 -20.89
N GLY A 129 -3.25 18.23 -20.36
CA GLY A 129 -2.48 17.67 -19.24
C GLY A 129 -2.73 18.35 -17.88
N ARG A 130 -3.65 19.32 -17.79
CA ARG A 130 -3.97 20.03 -16.54
C ARG A 130 -5.19 19.42 -15.84
N LYS A 131 -5.33 19.63 -14.52
CA LYS A 131 -6.55 19.29 -13.77
C LYS A 131 -7.74 20.13 -14.27
N TYR A 132 -8.96 19.59 -14.26
CA TYR A 132 -10.17 20.19 -14.82
C TYR A 132 -10.40 21.62 -14.31
N LYS A 133 -10.29 21.88 -13.00
CA LYS A 133 -10.43 23.23 -12.41
C LYS A 133 -9.45 24.29 -12.92
N PHE A 134 -8.37 23.88 -13.58
CA PHE A 134 -7.32 24.74 -14.11
C PHE A 134 -7.29 24.79 -15.65
N CYS A 135 -8.13 24.01 -16.35
CA CYS A 135 -8.40 24.11 -17.79
C CYS A 135 -9.87 24.52 -17.98
N CYS A 136 -10.72 23.61 -18.47
CA CYS A 136 -12.10 23.90 -18.86
C CYS A 136 -13.04 24.24 -17.70
N GLY A 137 -12.75 23.79 -16.48
CA GLY A 137 -13.54 24.09 -15.29
C GLY A 137 -13.19 25.43 -14.63
N ARG A 138 -12.43 26.30 -15.30
CA ARG A 138 -12.03 27.60 -14.76
C ARG A 138 -13.14 28.63 -14.96
N SER A 139 -13.92 28.89 -13.92
CA SER A 139 -14.80 30.07 -13.91
C SER A 139 -13.96 31.34 -13.79
N PRO A 140 -14.15 32.36 -14.66
CA PRO A 140 -13.50 33.65 -14.48
C PRO A 140 -13.98 34.26 -13.15
N ARG A 141 -13.04 34.69 -12.31
CA ARG A 141 -13.38 35.52 -11.15
C ARG A 141 -13.77 36.88 -11.69
N ALA A 142 -15.02 37.28 -11.48
CA ALA A 142 -15.44 38.66 -11.66
C ALA A 142 -14.60 39.54 -10.72
N PHE A 143 -14.00 40.59 -11.27
CA PHE A 143 -13.34 41.65 -10.51
C PHE A 143 -14.37 42.74 -10.19
#